data_AF-A0A545AFY9-F1
#
_entry.id   AF-A0A545AFY9-F1
#
_cell.length_a   1.000
_cell.length_b   1.000
_cell.length_c   1.000
_cell.angle_alpha   90.00
_cell.angle_beta   90.00
_cell.angle_gamma   90.00
#
_symmetry.space_group_name_H-M   'P 1'
#
loop_
_entity.id
_entity.type
_entity.pdbx_description
1 polymer ?
#
loop_
_entity_poly.entity_id
_entity_poly.type
_entity_poly.pdbx_seq_one_letter_code
_entity_poly.pdbx_strand_id
1 'polypeptide(L)'
;MEKRGFIERYREPGDRRKVFVRSTGRHEEQLAEIYRPLAEATDAVLGSFDTSSLESVRDLLGKLAEVSESFVRSSGAGEAERAQGSEDRQDDARPR
;
A
#
# COMPACT_ATOMS: atom_id res chain seq x y z
N MET A 1 -4.14 14.86 -0.88
CA MET A 1 -3.92 14.45 -2.28
C MET A 1 -5.08 14.90 -3.18
N GLU A 2 -6.33 14.52 -2.90
CA GLU A 2 -7.50 14.90 -3.73
C GLU A 2 -7.80 16.40 -3.73
N LYS A 3 -7.87 17.05 -2.55
CA LYS A 3 -8.04 18.52 -2.44
C LYS A 3 -6.94 19.35 -3.09
N ARG A 4 -5.76 18.75 -3.30
CA ARG A 4 -4.62 19.38 -3.98
C ARG A 4 -4.57 19.04 -5.48
N GLY A 5 -5.54 18.26 -5.97
CA GLY A 5 -5.69 17.91 -7.38
C GLY A 5 -4.75 16.81 -7.88
N PHE A 6 -4.08 16.09 -6.97
CA PHE A 6 -3.07 15.07 -7.34
C PHE A 6 -3.67 13.69 -7.62
N ILE A 7 -4.85 13.43 -7.04
CA ILE A 7 -5.60 12.21 -7.27
C ILE A 7 -7.06 12.57 -7.51
N GLU A 8 -7.71 11.79 -8.36
CA GLU A 8 -9.15 11.79 -8.54
C GLU A 8 -9.73 10.52 -7.95
N ARG A 9 -10.87 10.65 -7.27
CA ARG A 9 -11.63 9.52 -6.74
C ARG A 9 -12.91 9.34 -7.53
N TYR A 10 -13.14 8.14 -8.01
CA TYR A 10 -14.41 7.76 -8.62
C TYR A 10 -14.95 6.51 -7.95
N ARG A 11 -16.25 6.55 -7.64
CA ARG A 11 -16.95 5.41 -7.05
C ARG A 11 -17.16 4.36 -8.12
N GLU A 12 -17.00 3.10 -7.73
CA GLU A 12 -17.33 1.99 -8.61
C GLU A 12 -18.87 1.95 -8.80
N PRO A 13 -19.38 1.86 -10.03
CA PRO A 13 -20.83 1.88 -10.27
C PRO A 13 -21.59 0.70 -9.66
N GLY A 14 -20.95 -0.48 -9.54
CA GLY A 14 -21.55 -1.71 -9.01
C GLY A 14 -21.50 -1.87 -7.49
N ASP A 15 -20.54 -1.26 -6.80
CA ASP A 15 -20.43 -1.27 -5.34
C ASP A 15 -20.05 0.12 -4.82
N ARG A 16 -21.02 0.79 -4.21
CA ARG A 16 -20.86 2.14 -3.64
C ARG A 16 -19.85 2.21 -2.49
N ARG A 17 -19.40 1.06 -1.96
CA ARG A 17 -18.35 0.98 -0.94
C ARG A 17 -16.94 0.96 -1.54
N LYS A 18 -16.81 0.69 -2.84
CA LYS A 18 -15.53 0.69 -3.55
C LYS A 18 -15.25 2.05 -4.18
N VAL A 19 -14.02 2.53 -4.01
CA VAL A 19 -13.56 3.79 -4.57
C VAL A 19 -12.23 3.54 -5.26
N PHE A 20 -12.17 3.87 -6.55
CA PHE A 20 -10.92 3.91 -7.29
C PHE A 20 -10.25 5.25 -7.08
N VAL A 21 -8.92 5.21 -6.99
CA VAL A 21 -8.07 6.39 -6.88
C VAL A 21 -7.14 6.40 -8.09
N ARG A 22 -7.13 7.49 -8.84
CA ARG A 22 -6.26 7.66 -10.01
C ARG A 22 -5.36 8.87 -9.82
N SER A 23 -4.08 8.73 -10.14
CA SER A 23 -3.18 9.88 -10.27
C SER A 23 -3.61 10.76 -11.44
N THR A 24 -3.62 12.07 -11.27
CA THR A 24 -3.99 13.02 -12.33
C THR A 24 -2.82 13.35 -13.27
N GLY A 25 -1.62 12.86 -12.99
CA GLY A 25 -0.39 13.13 -13.75
C GLY A 25 0.12 14.57 -13.65
N ARG A 26 -0.65 15.50 -13.07
CA ARG A 26 -0.38 16.95 -13.05
C ARG A 26 0.94 17.37 -12.43
N HIS A 27 1.60 16.51 -11.67
CA HIS A 27 2.87 16.80 -10.98
C HIS A 27 3.93 15.72 -11.24
N GLU A 28 3.77 14.82 -12.20
CA GLU A 28 4.80 13.80 -12.44
C GLU A 28 6.15 14.43 -12.85
N GLU A 29 6.13 15.48 -13.68
CA GLU A 29 7.35 16.25 -14.01
C GLU A 29 7.91 17.01 -12.80
N GLN A 30 7.06 17.64 -11.97
CA GLN A 30 7.52 18.35 -10.77
C GLN A 30 8.04 17.39 -9.68
N LEU A 31 7.44 16.20 -9.55
CA LEU A 31 7.95 15.13 -8.71
C LEU A 31 9.27 14.63 -9.24
N ALA A 32 9.40 14.42 -10.56
CA ALA A 32 10.66 14.00 -11.17
C ALA A 32 11.79 14.99 -10.82
N GLU A 33 11.53 16.29 -10.90
CA GLU A 33 12.49 17.33 -10.51
C GLU A 33 12.86 17.28 -9.01
N ILE A 34 11.88 17.07 -8.12
CA ILE A 34 12.10 16.97 -6.68
C ILE A 34 12.87 15.70 -6.31
N TYR A 35 12.57 14.58 -6.97
CA TYR A 35 13.16 13.27 -6.68
C TYR A 35 14.47 13.03 -7.42
N ARG A 36 14.79 13.82 -8.45
CA ARG A 36 16.03 13.67 -9.23
C ARG A 36 17.30 13.63 -8.37
N PRO A 37 17.53 14.55 -7.40
CA PRO A 37 18.72 14.46 -6.56
C PRO A 37 18.79 13.18 -5.73
N LEU A 38 17.63 12.69 -5.26
CA LEU A 38 17.56 11.42 -4.54
C LEU A 38 17.84 10.23 -5.47
N ALA A 39 17.32 10.26 -6.70
CA ALA A 39 17.57 9.24 -7.70
C ALA A 39 19.06 9.16 -8.04
N GLU A 40 19.71 10.29 -8.30
CA GLU A 40 21.15 10.37 -8.57
C GLU A 40 21.98 9.86 -7.38
N ALA A 41 21.64 10.28 -6.16
CA ALA A 41 22.33 9.79 -4.95
C ALA A 41 22.14 8.28 -4.73
N THR A 42 20.94 7.77 -5.02
CA THR A 42 20.64 6.34 -4.93
C THR A 42 21.43 5.56 -5.99
N ASP A 43 21.49 6.07 -7.22
CA ASP A 43 22.21 5.44 -8.32
C ASP A 43 23.72 5.40 -8.04
N ALA A 44 24.29 6.47 -7.46
CA ALA A 44 25.68 6.50 -7.03
C ALA A 44 25.98 5.45 -5.94
N VAL A 45 25.07 5.27 -4.98
CA VAL A 45 25.21 4.23 -3.94
C VAL A 45 25.11 2.85 -4.56
N LEU A 46 24.10 2.58 -5.37
CA LEU A 46 23.89 1.27 -5.99
C LEU A 46 25.02 0.92 -6.96
N GLY A 47 25.51 1.90 -7.73
CA GLY A 47 26.64 1.74 -8.65
C GLY A 47 27.99 1.49 -7.96
N SER A 48 28.08 1.67 -6.64
CA SER A 48 29.27 1.28 -5.86
C SER A 48 29.35 -0.22 -5.58
N PHE A 49 28.27 -0.97 -5.83
CA PHE A 49 28.22 -2.42 -5.68
C PHE A 49 28.36 -3.12 -7.02
N ASP A 50 28.98 -4.30 -7.02
CA ASP A 50 28.95 -5.17 -8.17
C ASP A 50 27.55 -5.78 -8.40
N THR A 51 27.30 -6.25 -9.62
CA THR A 51 26.01 -6.83 -10.02
C THR A 51 25.62 -8.02 -9.15
N SER A 52 26.56 -8.90 -8.79
CA SER A 52 26.28 -10.08 -7.96
C SER A 52 25.82 -9.72 -6.54
N SER A 53 26.36 -8.64 -5.99
CA SER A 53 25.98 -8.10 -4.68
C SER A 53 24.58 -7.51 -4.73
N LEU A 54 24.26 -6.76 -5.80
CA LEU A 54 22.92 -6.23 -6.03
C LEU A 54 21.88 -7.34 -6.22
N GLU A 55 22.21 -8.41 -6.94
CA GLU A 55 21.36 -9.60 -7.09
C GLU A 55 21.09 -10.27 -5.74
N SER A 56 22.13 -10.44 -4.92
CA SER A 56 22.00 -11.04 -3.58
C SER A 56 21.11 -10.21 -2.65
N VAL A 57 21.26 -8.88 -2.66
CA VAL A 57 20.43 -7.97 -1.87
C VAL A 57 18.98 -8.00 -2.36
N ARG A 58 18.76 -7.97 -3.68
CA ARG A 58 17.43 -8.09 -4.29
C ARG A 58 16.74 -9.38 -3.83
N ASP A 59 17.44 -10.51 -3.89
CA ASP A 59 16.87 -11.82 -3.51
C ASP A 59 16.52 -11.87 -2.03
N LEU A 60 17.37 -11.30 -1.17
CA LEU A 60 17.10 -11.20 0.27
C LEU A 60 15.85 -10.35 0.53
N LEU A 61 15.77 -9.16 -0.06
CA LEU A 61 14.63 -8.26 0.11
C LEU A 61 13.33 -8.87 -0.42
N GLY A 62 13.40 -9.58 -1.54
CA GLY A 62 12.26 -10.32 -2.10
C GLY A 62 11.73 -11.37 -1.13
N LYS A 63 12.60 -12.21 -0.58
CA LYS A 63 12.23 -13.23 0.42
C LYS A 63 11.65 -12.61 1.70
N LEU A 64 12.21 -11.49 2.16
CA LEU A 64 11.66 -10.76 3.32
C LEU A 64 10.27 -10.19 3.03
N ALA A 65 10.03 -9.69 1.82
CA ALA A 65 8.73 -9.18 1.40
C ALA A 65 7.68 -10.32 1.36
N GLU A 66 8.03 -11.48 0.82
CA GLU A 66 7.15 -12.67 0.80
C GLU A 66 6.74 -13.11 2.21
N VAL A 67 7.69 -13.15 3.15
CA VAL A 67 7.41 -13.48 4.55
C VAL A 67 6.49 -12.43 5.17
N SER A 68 6.76 -11.14 4.93
CA SER A 68 5.95 -10.05 5.46
C SER A 68 4.53 -10.08 4.91
N GLU A 69 4.36 -10.36 3.61
CA GLU A 69 3.05 -10.49 2.99
C GLU A 69 2.27 -11.68 3.55
N SER A 70 2.94 -12.83 3.71
CA SER A 70 2.36 -14.02 4.34
C SER A 70 1.90 -13.73 5.77
N PHE A 71 2.72 -13.02 6.55
CA PHE A 71 2.39 -12.61 7.91
C PHE A 71 1.17 -11.67 7.96
N VAL A 72 1.15 -10.61 7.14
CA VAL A 72 0.01 -9.68 7.06
C VAL A 72 -1.26 -10.42 6.64
N ARG A 73 -1.18 -11.32 5.66
CA ARG A 73 -2.31 -12.12 5.18
C ARG A 73 -2.83 -13.08 6.27
N SER A 74 -1.94 -13.71 7.02
CA SER A 74 -2.31 -14.59 8.14
C SER A 74 -2.90 -13.84 9.33
N SER A 75 -2.47 -12.58 9.54
CA SER A 75 -2.93 -11.74 10.65
C SER A 75 -4.26 -11.02 10.34
N GLY A 76 -4.50 -10.64 9.08
CA GLY A 76 -5.75 -10.04 8.62
C GLY A 76 -6.97 -10.97 8.66
N ALA A 77 -6.76 -12.29 8.77
CA ALA A 77 -7.85 -13.25 8.97
C ALA A 77 -8.43 -13.22 10.40
N GLY A 78 -7.66 -12.77 11.41
CA GLY A 78 -8.07 -12.78 12.82
C GLY A 78 -8.87 -11.56 13.29
N GLU A 79 -8.81 -10.44 12.57
CA GLU A 79 -9.52 -9.20 12.93
C GLU A 79 -10.93 -9.13 12.32
N ALA A 80 -11.14 -9.71 11.13
CA ALA A 80 -12.46 -9.77 10.50
C ALA A 80 -13.47 -10.62 11.31
N GLU A 81 -13.01 -11.72 11.91
CA GLU A 81 -13.86 -12.63 12.69
C GLU A 81 -14.20 -12.08 14.09
N ARG A 82 -13.33 -11.23 14.66
CA ARG A 82 -13.58 -10.54 15.94
C ARG A 82 -14.56 -9.37 15.83
N ALA A 83 -14.65 -8.74 14.66
CA ALA A 83 -15.62 -7.67 14.41
C ALA A 83 -17.05 -8.23 14.23
N GLN A 84 -17.21 -9.41 13.61
CA GLN A 84 -18.52 -10.04 13.41
C GLN A 84 -19.10 -10.70 14.68
N GLY A 85 -18.26 -11.17 15.60
CA GLY A 85 -18.73 -11.75 16.88
C GLY A 85 -19.25 -10.73 17.92
N SER A 86 -19.03 -9.43 17.71
CA SER A 86 -19.49 -8.36 18.61
C SER A 86 -20.85 -7.74 18.25
N GLU A 87 -21.32 -7.91 17.00
CA GLU A 87 -22.65 -7.43 16.58
C GLU A 87 -23.78 -8.43 16.94
N ASP A 88 -23.53 -9.74 16.90
CA ASP A 88 -24.54 -10.77 17.19
C ASP A 88 -24.97 -10.88 18.67
N ARG A 89 -24.26 -10.23 19.61
CA ARG A 89 -24.64 -10.22 21.04
C ARG A 89 -25.47 -9.02 21.47
N GLN A 90 -25.64 -8.00 20.63
CA GLN A 90 -26.36 -6.78 21.00
C GLN A 90 -27.86 -6.81 20.70
N ASP A 91 -28.35 -7.80 19.95
CA ASP A 91 -29.76 -7.85 19.54
C ASP A 91 -30.69 -8.62 20.51
N ASP A 92 -30.16 -9.21 21.59
CA ASP A 92 -30.95 -10.01 22.56
C ASP A 92 -31.37 -9.23 23.83
N ALA A 93 -31.22 -7.90 23.82
CA ALA A 93 -31.52 -7.04 24.98
C ALA A 93 -32.43 -5.86 24.63
N ARG A 94 -33.67 -6.13 24.20
CA ARG A 94 -34.77 -5.16 24.32
C ARG A 94 -35.98 -5.79 25.02
N PRO A 95 -36.34 -5.36 26.25
CA PRO A 95 -37.59 -5.75 26.86
C PRO A 95 -38.76 -5.01 26.22
N ARG A 96 -39.90 -5.70 26.16
CA ARG A 96 -41.20 -5.23 25.65
C ARG A 96 -41.85 -4.22 26.59
#